data_AF-A0A2V7KL51-F1
#
_entry.id   AF-A0A2V7KL51-F1
#
_cell.length_a   1.000
_cell.length_b   1.000
_cell.length_c   1.000
_cell.angle_alpha   90.00
_cell.angle_beta   90.00
_cell.angle_gamma   90.00
#
_symmetry.space_group_name_H-M   'P 1'
#
loop_
_entity.id
_entity.type
_entity.pdbx_description
1 polymer ?
#
loop_
_entity_poly.entity_id
_entity_poly.type
_entity_poly.pdbx_seq_one_letter_code
_entity_poly.pdbx_strand_id
1 'polypeptide(L)'
;MSYGETTGADDETYSEYVIDLTRGVLRLQDVSAVRGIAFLGIETSRAAQEFIAGRGAAAIPVLDEVWTSKERARPAIITTWGYTLASTTNGLAPEDRAALLGRIIQAVATYPIPAARAVRTASLFTLLIPLRQISDTATDPAVKTRLIAAAAELAPRMAAASATDVLAQLAAVIAGICRGASGAHQGTCASIQSLVTDAQRHIAAGRTNAAHSVLSALQQRAQAALSDGTFTALEETLVVENARLADSKL
;
A
#
# COMPACT_ATOMS: atom_id res chain seq x y z
N MET A 1 35.05 -9.94 36.69
CA MET A 1 34.08 -11.05 36.76
C MET A 1 33.33 -11.05 35.45
N SER A 2 33.72 -11.95 34.55
CA SER A 2 33.13 -12.09 33.21
C SER A 2 31.80 -12.84 33.35
N TYR A 3 30.71 -12.28 32.83
CA TYR A 3 29.45 -13.01 32.71
C TYR A 3 29.67 -14.07 31.61
N GLY A 4 29.97 -15.30 32.04
CA GLY A 4 30.13 -16.44 31.15
C GLY A 4 28.83 -16.76 30.45
N GLU A 5 28.94 -17.11 29.18
CA GLU A 5 27.88 -17.66 28.33
C GLU A 5 27.19 -18.82 29.05
N THR A 6 25.94 -18.61 29.48
CA THR A 6 25.05 -19.67 30.01
C THR A 6 24.04 -20.07 28.95
N THR A 7 24.51 -20.53 27.79
CA THR A 7 23.65 -21.19 26.80
C THR A 7 24.31 -22.50 26.39
N GLY A 8 23.77 -23.62 26.86
CA GLY A 8 24.12 -24.96 26.39
C GLY A 8 23.65 -25.19 24.95
N ALA A 9 24.21 -26.20 24.29
CA ALA A 9 23.86 -26.54 22.90
C ALA A 9 22.38 -26.96 22.70
N ASP A 10 21.66 -27.23 23.80
CA ASP A 10 20.24 -27.60 23.85
C ASP A 10 19.33 -26.46 24.35
N ASP A 11 19.87 -25.26 24.62
CA ASP A 11 19.06 -24.12 25.06
C ASP A 11 18.42 -23.43 23.85
N GLU A 12 17.12 -23.16 23.97
CA GLU A 12 16.35 -22.46 22.94
C GLU A 12 16.99 -21.08 22.66
N THR A 13 17.32 -20.84 21.40
CA THR A 13 17.86 -19.54 21.00
C THR A 13 16.79 -18.47 21.17
N TYR A 14 17.19 -17.21 21.43
CA TYR A 14 16.23 -16.10 21.57
C TYR A 14 15.25 -16.00 20.38
N SER A 15 15.71 -16.35 19.17
CA SER A 15 14.87 -16.38 17.97
C SER A 15 13.82 -17.50 18.01
N GLU A 16 14.20 -18.70 18.46
CA GLU A 16 13.28 -19.83 18.63
C GLU A 16 12.24 -19.52 19.71
N TYR A 17 12.66 -18.97 20.85
CA TYR A 17 11.77 -18.55 21.93
C TYR A 17 10.71 -17.56 21.45
N VAL A 18 11.13 -16.55 20.68
CA VAL A 18 10.21 -15.56 20.12
C VAL A 18 9.23 -16.19 19.13
N ILE A 19 9.66 -17.15 18.32
CA ILE A 19 8.80 -17.88 17.38
C ILE A 19 7.76 -18.72 18.14
N ASP A 20 8.18 -19.48 19.14
CA ASP A 20 7.32 -20.39 19.89
C ASP A 20 6.33 -19.63 20.79
N LEU A 21 6.79 -18.56 21.44
CA LEU A 21 5.92 -17.64 22.18
C LEU A 21 4.88 -17.01 21.24
N THR A 22 5.31 -16.51 20.08
CA THR A 22 4.40 -15.93 19.07
C THR A 22 3.37 -16.97 18.66
N ARG A 23 3.78 -18.21 18.36
CA ARG A 23 2.86 -19.29 17.98
C ARG A 23 1.86 -19.60 19.10
N GLY A 24 2.29 -19.62 20.36
CA GLY A 24 1.44 -19.83 21.53
C GLY A 24 0.36 -18.75 21.66
N VAL A 25 0.76 -17.47 21.58
CA VAL A 25 -0.17 -16.34 21.66
C VAL A 25 -1.17 -16.32 20.50
N LEU A 26 -0.71 -16.62 19.28
CA LEU A 26 -1.57 -16.64 18.10
C LEU A 26 -2.68 -17.69 18.20
N ARG A 27 -2.41 -18.84 18.85
CA ARG A 27 -3.44 -19.88 19.10
C ARG A 27 -4.57 -19.38 20.00
N LEU A 28 -4.27 -18.47 20.92
CA LEU A 28 -5.23 -17.91 21.87
C LEU A 28 -6.04 -16.74 21.29
N GLN A 29 -5.60 -16.18 20.16
CA GLN A 29 -6.22 -15.03 19.49
C GLN A 29 -6.45 -13.80 20.41
N ASP A 30 -5.64 -13.64 21.45
CA ASP A 30 -5.81 -12.61 22.48
C ASP A 30 -5.51 -11.20 21.94
N VAL A 31 -6.52 -10.32 21.94
CA VAL A 31 -6.42 -8.93 21.47
C VAL A 31 -5.38 -8.14 22.26
N SER A 32 -5.21 -8.41 23.55
CA SER A 32 -4.26 -7.69 24.40
C SER A 32 -2.81 -7.87 23.94
N ALA A 33 -2.53 -8.96 23.22
CA ALA A 33 -1.19 -9.30 22.77
C ALA A 33 -0.77 -8.60 21.47
N VAL A 34 -1.64 -7.82 20.81
CA VAL A 34 -1.38 -7.17 19.52
C VAL A 34 -0.10 -6.34 19.54
N ARG A 35 0.15 -5.57 20.61
CA ARG A 35 1.37 -4.79 20.76
C ARG A 35 2.61 -5.67 20.87
N GLY A 36 2.57 -6.70 21.72
CA GLY A 36 3.68 -7.65 21.87
C GLY A 36 4.01 -8.38 20.56
N ILE A 37 2.98 -8.84 19.83
CA ILE A 37 3.13 -9.52 18.55
C ILE A 37 3.62 -8.56 17.46
N ALA A 38 3.23 -7.29 17.48
CA ALA A 38 3.77 -6.29 16.56
C ALA A 38 5.27 -6.05 16.78
N PHE A 39 5.73 -5.98 18.04
CA PHE A 39 7.15 -5.75 18.35
C PHE A 39 8.03 -6.98 18.13
N LEU A 40 7.55 -8.17 18.51
CA LEU A 40 8.36 -9.39 18.56
C LEU A 40 8.01 -10.38 17.44
N GLY A 41 6.74 -10.48 17.09
CA GLY A 41 6.21 -11.52 16.20
C GLY A 41 6.10 -11.13 14.72
N ILE A 42 6.01 -9.85 14.37
CA ILE A 42 5.67 -9.41 13.00
C ILE A 42 6.69 -9.87 11.93
N GLU A 43 7.94 -10.04 12.31
CA GLU A 43 9.03 -10.51 11.44
C GLU A 43 9.10 -12.05 11.36
N THR A 44 8.44 -12.75 12.27
CA THR A 44 8.61 -14.20 12.45
C THR A 44 7.76 -15.03 11.50
N SER A 45 6.55 -14.57 11.17
CA SER A 45 5.60 -15.38 10.41
C SER A 45 4.50 -14.55 9.76
N ARG A 46 3.94 -15.12 8.68
CA ARG A 46 2.73 -14.60 8.03
C ARG A 46 1.53 -14.59 8.99
N ALA A 47 1.38 -15.60 9.84
CA ALA A 47 0.27 -15.70 10.78
C ALA A 47 0.26 -14.54 11.79
N ALA A 48 1.43 -14.08 12.24
CA ALA A 48 1.54 -12.89 13.09
C ALA A 48 1.08 -11.62 12.35
N GLN A 49 1.46 -11.47 11.08
CA GLN A 49 1.06 -10.34 10.24
C GLN A 49 -0.46 -10.34 10.01
N GLU A 50 -1.04 -11.49 9.66
CA GLU A 50 -2.49 -11.64 9.46
C GLU A 50 -3.28 -11.41 10.76
N PHE A 51 -2.75 -11.84 11.90
CA PHE A 51 -3.35 -11.58 13.21
C PHE A 51 -3.41 -10.08 13.54
N ILE A 52 -2.30 -9.35 13.34
CA ILE A 52 -2.27 -7.90 13.56
C ILE A 52 -3.21 -7.21 12.57
N ALA A 53 -3.11 -7.56 11.28
CA ALA A 53 -3.96 -7.02 10.22
C ALA A 53 -5.45 -7.26 10.47
N GLY A 54 -5.80 -8.40 11.08
CA GLY A 54 -7.16 -8.74 11.48
C GLY A 54 -7.78 -7.77 12.49
N ARG A 55 -7.00 -6.88 13.11
CA ARG A 55 -7.51 -5.85 14.03
C ARG A 55 -7.89 -4.52 13.35
N GLY A 56 -7.63 -4.39 12.04
CA GLY A 56 -8.02 -3.21 11.27
C GLY A 56 -7.39 -1.92 11.82
N ALA A 57 -8.20 -0.88 11.98
CA ALA A 57 -7.74 0.44 12.40
C ALA A 57 -7.05 0.45 13.78
N ALA A 58 -7.47 -0.43 14.70
CA ALA A 58 -6.90 -0.52 16.03
C ALA A 58 -5.42 -0.95 16.04
N ALA A 59 -4.95 -1.66 15.02
CA ALA A 59 -3.55 -2.03 14.89
C ALA A 59 -2.66 -0.92 14.30
N ILE A 60 -3.25 0.10 13.67
CA ILE A 60 -2.49 1.14 12.95
C ILE A 60 -1.55 1.90 13.89
N PRO A 61 -1.99 2.43 15.06
CA PRO A 61 -1.09 3.14 15.97
C PRO A 61 0.05 2.27 16.51
N VAL A 62 -0.22 0.98 16.73
CA VAL A 62 0.80 0.02 17.16
C VAL A 62 1.85 -0.20 16.07
N LEU A 63 1.41 -0.35 14.82
CA LEU A 63 2.34 -0.46 13.69
C LEU A 63 3.17 0.81 13.47
N ASP A 64 2.62 1.99 13.78
CA ASP A 64 3.36 3.26 13.74
C ASP A 64 4.42 3.34 14.83
N GLU A 65 4.12 2.85 16.03
CA GLU A 65 5.08 2.73 17.12
C GLU A 65 6.24 1.81 16.72
N VAL A 66 5.96 0.65 16.13
CA VAL A 66 7.02 -0.27 15.68
C VAL A 66 7.80 0.32 14.49
N TRP A 67 7.12 1.02 13.57
CA TRP A 67 7.76 1.67 12.41
C TRP A 67 8.83 2.68 12.83
N THR A 68 8.50 3.50 13.82
CA THR A 68 9.39 4.53 14.38
C THR A 68 10.50 3.91 15.23
N SER A 69 10.19 2.85 15.99
CA SER A 69 11.12 2.27 16.96
C SER A 69 12.07 1.21 16.38
N LYS A 70 11.71 0.56 15.26
CA LYS A 70 12.39 -0.65 14.78
C LYS A 70 12.49 -0.68 13.26
N GLU A 71 13.56 -0.10 12.73
CA GLU A 71 13.82 -0.01 11.28
C GLU A 71 13.82 -1.37 10.57
N ARG A 72 14.43 -2.40 11.18
CA ARG A 72 14.46 -3.76 10.61
C ARG A 72 13.07 -4.37 10.37
N ALA A 73 12.04 -3.95 11.12
CA ALA A 73 10.69 -4.47 11.00
C ALA A 73 9.87 -3.80 9.88
N ARG A 74 10.33 -2.68 9.30
CA ARG A 74 9.59 -1.92 8.28
C ARG A 74 9.12 -2.76 7.09
N PRO A 75 9.93 -3.69 6.51
CA PRO A 75 9.46 -4.61 5.47
C PRO A 75 8.25 -5.46 5.88
N ALA A 76 8.23 -5.96 7.11
CA ALA A 76 7.14 -6.76 7.64
C ALA A 76 5.89 -5.92 7.93
N ILE A 77 6.08 -4.68 8.41
CA ILE A 77 5.00 -3.71 8.61
C ILE A 77 4.30 -3.37 7.29
N ILE A 78 5.06 -3.08 6.22
CA ILE A 78 4.50 -2.77 4.90
C ILE A 78 3.67 -3.94 4.38
N THR A 79 4.18 -5.15 4.52
CA THR A 79 3.43 -6.38 4.16
C THR A 79 2.14 -6.50 4.98
N THR A 80 2.20 -6.17 6.28
CA THR A 80 1.05 -6.19 7.19
C THR A 80 -0.01 -5.15 6.82
N TRP A 81 0.38 -3.96 6.35
CA TRP A 81 -0.57 -2.99 5.80
C TRP A 81 -1.34 -3.55 4.60
N GLY A 82 -0.67 -4.32 3.74
CA GLY A 82 -1.32 -5.04 2.64
C GLY A 82 -2.37 -6.04 3.10
N TYR A 83 -2.07 -6.83 4.13
CA TYR A 83 -3.05 -7.73 4.76
C TYR A 83 -4.20 -6.94 5.41
N THR A 84 -3.91 -5.80 6.04
CA THR A 84 -4.93 -4.96 6.69
C THR A 84 -5.91 -4.39 5.66
N LEU A 85 -5.41 -3.94 4.50
CA LEU A 85 -6.24 -3.47 3.39
C LEU A 85 -7.10 -4.57 2.74
N ALA A 86 -6.64 -5.82 2.79
CA ALA A 86 -7.32 -7.00 2.26
C ALA A 86 -8.30 -7.64 3.26
N SER A 87 -8.23 -7.30 4.54
CA SER A 87 -9.03 -7.89 5.61
C SER A 87 -10.51 -7.55 5.49
N THR A 88 -11.37 -8.55 5.67
CA THR A 88 -12.84 -8.41 5.66
C THR A 88 -13.44 -8.45 7.07
N THR A 89 -12.69 -8.93 8.08
CA THR A 89 -13.19 -9.15 9.45
C THR A 89 -13.37 -7.85 10.23
N ASN A 90 -12.45 -6.89 10.06
CA ASN A 90 -12.47 -5.57 10.67
C ASN A 90 -12.05 -4.55 9.61
N GLY A 91 -12.95 -4.33 8.64
CA GLY A 91 -12.70 -3.44 7.52
C GLY A 91 -12.34 -2.02 7.97
N LEU A 92 -11.49 -1.36 7.20
CA LEU A 92 -11.08 0.01 7.47
C LEU A 92 -12.14 1.01 7.02
N ALA A 93 -12.34 2.06 7.83
CA ALA A 93 -13.06 3.24 7.39
C ALA A 93 -12.35 3.87 6.17
N PRO A 94 -13.08 4.64 5.33
CA PRO A 94 -12.49 5.28 4.16
C PRO A 94 -11.25 6.13 4.48
N GLU A 95 -11.24 6.88 5.59
CA GLU A 95 -10.04 7.58 6.01
C GLU A 95 -8.88 6.61 6.30
N ASP A 96 -9.04 5.63 7.18
CA ASP A 96 -7.94 4.73 7.56
C ASP A 96 -7.40 3.94 6.36
N ARG A 97 -8.30 3.55 5.44
CA ARG A 97 -7.93 2.91 4.18
C ARG A 97 -7.03 3.82 3.35
N ALA A 98 -7.43 5.08 3.16
CA ALA A 98 -6.60 6.06 2.48
C ALA A 98 -5.25 6.24 3.20
N ALA A 99 -5.22 6.16 4.55
CA ALA A 99 -3.99 6.39 5.32
C ALA A 99 -2.96 5.31 5.04
N LEU A 100 -3.42 4.06 5.07
CA LEU A 100 -2.57 2.92 4.72
C LEU A 100 -2.16 2.92 3.25
N LEU A 101 -3.05 3.32 2.32
CA LEU A 101 -2.70 3.46 0.91
C LEU A 101 -1.57 4.47 0.71
N GLY A 102 -1.67 5.66 1.30
CA GLY A 102 -0.63 6.68 1.23
C GLY A 102 0.72 6.16 1.73
N ARG A 103 0.73 5.43 2.86
CA ARG A 103 1.94 4.82 3.41
C ARG A 103 2.56 3.77 2.50
N ILE A 104 1.74 2.91 1.89
CA ILE A 104 2.24 1.91 0.92
C ILE A 104 2.85 2.60 -0.29
N ILE A 105 2.20 3.65 -0.83
CA ILE A 105 2.70 4.41 -1.98
C ILE A 105 4.04 5.07 -1.65
N GLN A 106 4.16 5.73 -0.49
CA GLN A 106 5.41 6.32 -0.03
C GLN A 106 6.52 5.28 0.15
N ALA A 107 6.17 4.06 0.55
CA ALA A 107 7.12 2.97 0.72
C ALA A 107 7.60 2.34 -0.59
N VAL A 108 6.94 2.60 -1.74
CA VAL A 108 7.26 1.96 -3.03
C VAL A 108 8.71 2.19 -3.45
N ALA A 109 9.21 3.42 -3.31
CA ALA A 109 10.57 3.77 -3.75
C ALA A 109 11.65 3.17 -2.84
N THR A 110 11.44 3.21 -1.52
CA THR A 110 12.44 2.78 -0.53
C THR A 110 12.39 1.27 -0.26
N TYR A 111 11.21 0.67 -0.31
CA TYR A 111 10.95 -0.74 0.00
C TYR A 111 10.15 -1.41 -1.12
N PRO A 112 10.69 -1.52 -2.35
CA PRO A 112 9.94 -1.96 -3.52
C PRO A 112 9.40 -3.39 -3.39
N ILE A 113 10.18 -4.32 -2.81
CA ILE A 113 9.74 -5.72 -2.63
C ILE A 113 8.58 -5.81 -1.61
N PRO A 114 8.70 -5.26 -0.37
CA PRO A 114 7.57 -5.23 0.56
C PRO A 114 6.34 -4.52 0.02
N ALA A 115 6.52 -3.36 -0.64
CA ALA A 115 5.42 -2.60 -1.23
C ALA A 115 4.70 -3.42 -2.31
N ALA A 116 5.43 -4.06 -3.22
CA ALA A 116 4.83 -4.93 -4.24
C ALA A 116 4.04 -6.10 -3.63
N ARG A 117 4.54 -6.70 -2.55
CA ARG A 117 3.80 -7.72 -1.80
C ARG A 117 2.52 -7.16 -1.19
N ALA A 118 2.57 -5.96 -0.60
CA ALA A 118 1.40 -5.32 -0.02
C ALA A 118 0.34 -4.99 -1.08
N VAL A 119 0.76 -4.39 -2.21
CA VAL A 119 -0.06 -4.06 -3.38
C VAL A 119 -0.76 -5.31 -3.92
N ARG A 120 -0.01 -6.40 -4.12
CA ARG A 120 -0.53 -7.69 -4.60
C ARG A 120 -1.56 -8.27 -3.63
N THR A 121 -1.25 -8.26 -2.33
CA THR A 121 -2.14 -8.77 -1.28
C THR A 121 -3.45 -7.98 -1.21
N ALA A 122 -3.35 -6.66 -1.23
CA ALA A 122 -4.50 -5.74 -1.22
C ALA A 122 -5.18 -5.59 -2.59
N SER A 123 -4.68 -6.27 -3.63
CA SER A 123 -5.22 -6.24 -4.99
C SER A 123 -5.32 -4.84 -5.60
N LEU A 124 -4.30 -4.02 -5.36
CA LEU A 124 -4.22 -2.63 -5.84
C LEU A 124 -3.67 -2.60 -7.27
N PHE A 125 -4.52 -2.91 -8.25
CA PHE A 125 -4.13 -2.96 -9.65
C PHE A 125 -3.74 -1.60 -10.23
N THR A 126 -4.14 -0.47 -9.63
CA THR A 126 -3.71 0.87 -10.05
C THR A 126 -2.20 1.09 -9.92
N LEU A 127 -1.51 0.30 -9.10
CA LEU A 127 -0.06 0.35 -8.90
C LEU A 127 0.71 -0.50 -9.92
N LEU A 128 0.02 -1.22 -10.82
CA LEU A 128 0.65 -2.14 -11.76
C LEU A 128 1.68 -1.45 -12.66
N ILE A 129 1.34 -0.29 -13.23
CA ILE A 129 2.22 0.43 -14.16
C ILE A 129 3.45 0.98 -13.42
N PRO A 130 3.31 1.66 -12.26
CA PRO A 130 4.46 2.02 -11.43
C PRO A 130 5.38 0.84 -11.08
N LEU A 131 4.81 -0.32 -10.70
CA LEU A 131 5.63 -1.50 -10.38
C LEU A 131 6.45 -1.98 -11.58
N ARG A 132 5.91 -1.90 -12.80
CA ARG A 132 6.65 -2.23 -14.03
C ARG A 132 7.79 -1.25 -14.29
N GLN A 133 7.52 0.06 -14.23
CA GLN A 133 8.54 1.08 -14.44
C GLN A 133 9.70 0.98 -13.43
N ILE A 134 9.40 0.70 -12.17
CA ILE A 134 10.43 0.46 -11.16
C ILE A 134 11.20 -0.82 -11.48
N SER A 135 10.54 -1.87 -11.97
CA SER A 135 11.23 -3.11 -12.37
C SER A 135 12.16 -2.92 -13.56
N ASP A 136 11.82 -2.00 -14.48
CA ASP A 136 12.63 -1.71 -15.66
C ASP A 136 13.91 -0.94 -15.32
N THR A 137 13.85 -0.13 -14.26
CA THR A 137 14.98 0.68 -13.78
C THR A 137 15.75 0.06 -12.61
N ALA A 138 15.24 -1.02 -12.02
CA ALA A 138 15.88 -1.73 -10.92
C ALA A 138 17.20 -2.39 -11.35
N THR A 139 18.28 -2.07 -10.63
CA THR A 139 19.61 -2.65 -10.84
C THR A 139 19.76 -4.03 -10.20
N ASP A 140 19.07 -4.30 -9.10
CA ASP A 140 19.07 -5.59 -8.41
C ASP A 140 18.13 -6.61 -9.12
N PRO A 141 18.65 -7.73 -9.64
CA PRO A 141 17.83 -8.77 -10.27
C PRO A 141 16.75 -9.37 -9.37
N ALA A 142 17.00 -9.45 -8.06
CA ALA A 142 16.03 -9.97 -7.10
C ALA A 142 14.84 -9.01 -6.96
N VAL A 143 15.09 -7.71 -6.88
CA VAL A 143 14.04 -6.68 -6.90
C VAL A 143 13.25 -6.76 -8.19
N LYS A 144 13.93 -6.75 -9.34
CA LYS A 144 13.31 -6.84 -10.67
C LYS A 144 12.37 -8.04 -10.78
N THR A 145 12.85 -9.23 -10.44
CA THR A 145 12.08 -10.49 -10.52
C THR A 145 10.82 -10.44 -9.65
N ARG A 146 10.92 -9.90 -8.43
CA ARG A 146 9.78 -9.81 -7.51
C ARG A 146 8.73 -8.81 -7.98
N LEU A 147 9.15 -7.69 -8.55
CA LEU A 147 8.24 -6.68 -9.09
C LEU A 147 7.50 -7.20 -10.33
N ILE A 148 8.21 -7.87 -11.25
CA ILE A 148 7.60 -8.49 -12.44
C ILE A 148 6.55 -9.52 -12.03
N ALA A 149 6.86 -10.39 -11.05
CA ALA A 149 5.91 -11.39 -10.56
C ALA A 149 4.65 -10.73 -9.96
N ALA A 150 4.82 -9.70 -9.13
CA ALA A 150 3.68 -8.96 -8.56
C ALA A 150 2.84 -8.27 -9.65
N ALA A 151 3.48 -7.67 -10.65
CA ALA A 151 2.79 -7.05 -11.78
C ALA A 151 2.04 -8.08 -12.64
N ALA A 152 2.60 -9.28 -12.83
CA ALA A 152 1.95 -10.37 -13.54
C ALA A 152 0.67 -10.86 -12.82
N GLU A 153 0.67 -10.93 -11.48
CA GLU A 153 -0.52 -11.29 -10.70
C GLU A 153 -1.62 -10.22 -10.73
N LEU A 154 -1.25 -8.94 -10.86
CA LEU A 154 -2.21 -7.82 -10.94
C LEU A 154 -2.79 -7.61 -12.34
N ALA A 155 -2.06 -8.02 -13.39
CA ALA A 155 -2.43 -7.76 -14.78
C ALA A 155 -3.82 -8.29 -15.18
N PRO A 156 -4.23 -9.53 -14.81
CA PRO A 156 -5.57 -10.02 -15.12
C PRO A 156 -6.68 -9.19 -14.48
N ARG A 157 -6.45 -8.69 -13.26
CA ARG A 157 -7.43 -7.84 -12.55
C ARG A 157 -7.59 -6.49 -13.24
N MET A 158 -6.48 -5.86 -13.62
CA MET A 158 -6.50 -4.60 -14.36
C MET A 158 -7.18 -4.76 -15.73
N ALA A 159 -6.94 -5.89 -16.42
CA ALA A 159 -7.57 -6.18 -17.70
C ALA A 159 -9.09 -6.31 -17.56
N ALA A 160 -9.56 -7.02 -16.54
CA ALA A 160 -10.99 -7.23 -16.26
C ALA A 160 -11.72 -6.02 -15.65
N ALA A 161 -11.01 -5.07 -15.06
CA ALA A 161 -11.60 -3.89 -14.43
C ALA A 161 -12.37 -3.02 -15.44
N SER A 162 -13.53 -2.48 -15.04
CA SER A 162 -14.25 -1.45 -15.79
C SER A 162 -13.61 -0.07 -15.59
N ALA A 163 -14.00 0.93 -16.40
CA ALA A 163 -13.60 2.33 -16.17
C ALA A 163 -14.01 2.80 -14.75
N THR A 164 -15.18 2.39 -14.28
CA THR A 164 -15.68 2.69 -12.93
C THR A 164 -14.80 2.08 -11.84
N ASP A 165 -14.38 0.83 -12.00
CA ASP A 165 -13.49 0.16 -11.03
C ASP A 165 -12.13 0.86 -10.94
N VAL A 166 -11.57 1.23 -12.10
CA VAL A 166 -10.30 1.97 -12.18
C VAL A 166 -10.41 3.30 -11.45
N LEU A 167 -11.45 4.09 -11.73
CA LEU A 167 -11.63 5.39 -11.09
C LEU A 167 -11.95 5.29 -9.60
N ALA A 168 -12.69 4.26 -9.16
CA ALA A 168 -12.95 4.04 -7.75
C ALA A 168 -11.65 3.75 -6.97
N GLN A 169 -10.79 2.88 -7.51
CA GLN A 169 -9.50 2.59 -6.87
C GLN A 169 -8.54 3.78 -6.98
N LEU A 170 -8.55 4.51 -8.10
CA LEU A 170 -7.74 5.73 -8.27
C LEU A 170 -8.16 6.83 -7.28
N ALA A 171 -9.46 7.02 -7.04
CA ALA A 171 -9.95 7.97 -6.04
C ALA A 171 -9.42 7.65 -4.62
N ALA A 172 -9.41 6.37 -4.24
CA ALA A 172 -8.86 5.93 -2.96
C ALA A 172 -7.34 6.15 -2.86
N VAL A 173 -6.61 5.91 -3.96
CA VAL A 173 -5.17 6.19 -4.06
C VAL A 173 -4.88 7.68 -3.93
N ILE A 174 -5.61 8.53 -4.64
CA ILE A 174 -5.47 9.99 -4.57
C ILE A 174 -5.79 10.50 -3.16
N ALA A 175 -6.83 9.97 -2.51
CA ALA A 175 -7.11 10.31 -1.12
C ALA A 175 -5.95 9.94 -0.16
N GLY A 176 -5.21 8.89 -0.47
CA GLY A 176 -4.00 8.51 0.25
C GLY A 176 -2.82 9.45 0.00
N ILE A 177 -2.53 9.76 -1.26
CA ILE A 177 -1.48 10.71 -1.68
C ILE A 177 -1.72 12.10 -1.06
N CYS A 178 -2.96 12.56 -1.13
CA CYS A 178 -3.36 13.91 -0.71
C CYS A 178 -3.58 14.06 0.80
N ARG A 179 -3.31 13.01 1.59
CA ARG A 179 -3.44 13.09 3.04
C ARG A 179 -2.37 14.01 3.61
N GLY A 180 -2.81 14.98 4.41
CA GLY A 180 -1.90 15.93 5.06
C GLY A 180 -1.29 16.93 4.09
N ALA A 181 -1.81 17.01 2.86
CA ALA A 181 -1.40 18.02 1.90
C ALA A 181 -1.62 19.43 2.45
N SER A 182 -0.64 20.31 2.23
CA SER A 182 -0.69 21.72 2.65
C SER A 182 -0.23 22.63 1.53
N GLY A 183 -0.61 23.91 1.59
CA GLY A 183 -0.20 24.93 0.62
C GLY A 183 -0.56 24.57 -0.82
N ALA A 184 0.40 24.70 -1.74
CA ALA A 184 0.21 24.42 -3.16
C ALA A 184 -0.21 22.97 -3.44
N HIS A 185 0.33 22.00 -2.68
CA HIS A 185 -0.01 20.59 -2.83
C HIS A 185 -1.49 20.33 -2.48
N GLN A 186 -2.04 21.03 -1.49
CA GLN A 186 -3.48 20.95 -1.16
C GLN A 186 -4.37 21.40 -2.32
N GLY A 187 -4.00 22.51 -2.99
CA GLY A 187 -4.73 23.01 -4.15
C GLY A 187 -4.68 22.05 -5.35
N THR A 188 -3.51 21.45 -5.61
CA THR A 188 -3.36 20.38 -6.60
C THR A 188 -4.25 19.19 -6.28
N CYS A 189 -4.22 18.74 -5.03
CA CYS A 189 -5.03 17.61 -4.55
C CYS A 189 -6.53 17.85 -4.69
N ALA A 190 -7.04 19.02 -4.29
CA ALA A 190 -8.45 19.35 -4.45
C ALA A 190 -8.87 19.35 -5.93
N SER A 191 -8.03 19.89 -6.81
CA SER A 191 -8.28 19.91 -8.26
C SER A 191 -8.35 18.51 -8.86
N ILE A 192 -7.39 17.63 -8.52
CA ILE A 192 -7.34 16.25 -9.00
C ILE A 192 -8.52 15.44 -8.47
N GLN A 193 -8.88 15.59 -7.19
CA GLN A 193 -10.05 14.93 -6.59
C GLN A 193 -11.36 15.36 -7.25
N SER A 194 -11.51 16.65 -7.57
CA SER A 194 -12.67 17.16 -8.31
C SER A 194 -12.78 16.50 -9.69
N LEU A 195 -11.68 16.46 -10.44
CA LEU A 195 -11.67 15.87 -11.79
C LEU A 195 -12.02 14.38 -11.77
N VAL A 196 -11.52 13.61 -10.80
CA VAL A 196 -11.90 12.20 -10.65
C VAL A 196 -13.38 12.05 -10.33
N THR A 197 -13.91 12.88 -9.44
CA THR A 197 -15.33 12.88 -9.07
C THR A 197 -16.23 13.23 -10.27
N ASP A 198 -15.81 14.21 -11.07
CA ASP A 198 -16.53 14.62 -12.28
C ASP A 198 -16.50 13.54 -13.35
N ALA A 199 -15.34 12.88 -13.57
CA ALA A 199 -15.23 11.75 -14.48
C ALA A 199 -16.17 10.61 -14.07
N GLN A 200 -16.18 10.23 -12.78
CA GLN A 200 -17.10 9.23 -12.24
C GLN A 200 -18.57 9.62 -12.49
N ARG A 201 -18.93 10.89 -12.26
CA ARG A 201 -20.29 11.39 -12.50
C ARG A 201 -20.68 11.32 -13.98
N HIS A 202 -19.78 11.69 -14.89
CA HIS A 202 -20.05 11.64 -16.32
C HIS A 202 -20.23 10.21 -16.83
N ILE A 203 -19.41 9.27 -16.35
CA ILE A 203 -19.51 7.84 -16.70
C ILE A 203 -20.82 7.25 -16.17
N ALA A 204 -21.16 7.51 -14.91
CA ALA A 204 -22.42 7.05 -14.32
C ALA A 204 -23.66 7.61 -15.07
N ALA A 205 -23.54 8.81 -15.66
CA ALA A 205 -24.57 9.43 -16.47
C ALA A 205 -24.54 9.03 -17.96
N GLY A 206 -23.66 8.11 -18.38
CA GLY A 206 -23.51 7.69 -19.79
C GLY A 206 -22.97 8.78 -20.73
N ARG A 207 -22.30 9.81 -20.20
CA ARG A 207 -21.79 10.96 -20.97
C ARG A 207 -20.33 10.76 -21.39
N THR A 208 -20.09 9.84 -22.31
CA THR A 208 -18.74 9.40 -22.72
C THR A 208 -17.83 10.54 -23.20
N ASN A 209 -18.30 11.43 -24.08
CA ASN A 209 -17.48 12.58 -24.56
C ASN A 209 -17.05 13.52 -23.43
N ALA A 210 -17.93 13.76 -22.45
CA ALA A 210 -17.61 14.58 -21.29
C ALA A 210 -16.60 13.87 -20.38
N ALA A 211 -16.75 12.55 -20.20
CA ALA A 211 -15.80 11.74 -19.45
C ALA A 211 -14.40 11.77 -20.09
N HIS A 212 -14.28 11.61 -21.41
CA HIS A 212 -13.01 11.75 -22.14
C HIS A 212 -12.34 13.11 -21.88
N SER A 213 -13.12 14.20 -21.95
CA SER A 213 -12.60 15.55 -21.71
C SER A 213 -12.06 15.72 -20.28
N VAL A 214 -12.79 15.22 -19.28
CA VAL A 214 -12.37 15.31 -17.87
C VAL A 214 -11.16 14.42 -17.58
N LEU A 215 -11.10 13.21 -18.15
CA LEU A 215 -9.94 12.31 -18.01
C LEU A 215 -8.69 12.88 -18.66
N SER A 216 -8.82 13.57 -19.80
CA SER A 216 -7.71 14.31 -20.42
C SER A 216 -7.24 15.47 -19.52
N ALA A 217 -8.18 16.24 -18.96
CA ALA A 217 -7.86 17.32 -18.02
C ALA A 217 -7.18 16.79 -16.75
N LEU A 218 -7.59 15.62 -16.24
CA LEU A 218 -6.94 14.94 -15.12
C LEU A 218 -5.49 14.59 -15.43
N GLN A 219 -5.21 14.05 -16.61
CA GLN A 219 -3.84 13.75 -17.06
C GLN A 219 -2.98 15.02 -17.12
N GLN A 220 -3.49 16.06 -17.78
CA GLN A 220 -2.78 17.35 -17.90
C GLN A 220 -2.50 17.98 -16.53
N ARG A 221 -3.47 17.91 -15.60
CA ARG A 221 -3.30 18.47 -14.26
C ARG A 221 -2.23 17.74 -13.46
N ALA A 222 -2.16 16.42 -13.56
CA ALA A 222 -1.12 15.62 -12.91
C ALA A 222 0.28 15.88 -13.49
N GLN A 223 0.39 16.04 -14.82
CA GLN A 223 1.66 16.41 -15.48
C GLN A 223 2.14 17.81 -15.08
N ALA A 224 1.22 18.77 -15.02
CA ALA A 224 1.53 20.10 -14.50
C ALA A 224 1.97 20.04 -13.03
N ALA A 225 1.30 19.23 -12.21
CA ALA A 225 1.66 19.05 -10.80
C ALA A 225 3.08 18.51 -10.60
N LEU A 226 3.54 17.60 -11.46
CA LEU A 226 4.93 17.13 -11.48
C LEU A 226 5.90 18.25 -11.86
N SER A 227 5.56 19.01 -12.91
CA SER A 227 6.38 20.13 -13.40
C SER A 227 6.52 21.24 -12.35
N ASP A 228 5.46 21.50 -11.61
CA ASP A 228 5.41 22.48 -10.51
C ASP A 228 6.05 21.94 -9.21
N GLY A 229 6.52 20.69 -9.19
CA GLY A 229 7.12 20.03 -8.02
C GLY A 229 6.13 19.71 -6.89
N THR A 230 4.82 19.82 -7.14
CA THR A 230 3.80 19.45 -6.16
C THR A 230 3.55 17.95 -6.11
N PHE A 231 3.77 17.22 -7.20
CA PHE A 231 3.70 15.76 -7.26
C PHE A 231 5.08 15.16 -7.50
N THR A 232 5.31 13.97 -6.96
CA THR A 232 6.44 13.11 -7.34
C THR A 232 6.17 12.42 -8.69
N ALA A 233 7.22 11.90 -9.32
CA ALA A 233 7.07 11.12 -10.56
C ALA A 233 6.16 9.89 -10.37
N LEU A 234 6.21 9.24 -9.20
CA LEU A 234 5.34 8.12 -8.87
C LEU A 234 3.87 8.53 -8.81
N GLU A 235 3.57 9.66 -8.16
CA GLU A 235 2.20 10.17 -8.01
C GLU A 235 1.62 10.62 -9.35
N GLU A 236 2.43 11.29 -10.18
CA GLU A 236 2.03 11.65 -11.55
C GLU A 236 1.70 10.41 -12.37
N THR A 237 2.59 9.40 -12.39
CA THR A 237 2.36 8.17 -13.13
C THR A 237 1.10 7.46 -12.64
N LEU A 238 0.89 7.41 -11.32
CA LEU A 238 -0.30 6.83 -10.73
C LEU A 238 -1.58 7.51 -11.24
N VAL A 239 -1.60 8.83 -11.36
CA VAL A 239 -2.78 9.54 -11.83
C VAL A 239 -2.94 9.44 -13.34
N VAL A 240 -1.88 9.74 -14.10
CA VAL A 240 -1.93 9.81 -15.57
C VAL A 240 -2.25 8.47 -16.20
N GLU A 241 -1.54 7.42 -15.81
CA GLU A 241 -1.67 6.12 -16.46
C GLU A 241 -2.99 5.43 -16.10
N ASN A 242 -3.51 5.63 -14.88
CA ASN A 242 -4.82 5.12 -14.52
C ASN A 242 -5.96 5.95 -15.15
N ALA A 243 -5.79 7.26 -15.33
CA ALA A 243 -6.73 8.07 -16.09
C ALA A 243 -6.80 7.64 -17.56
N ARG A 244 -5.64 7.38 -18.18
CA ARG A 244 -5.55 6.84 -19.54
C ARG A 244 -6.18 5.45 -19.66
N LEU A 245 -5.96 4.59 -18.68
CA LEU A 245 -6.58 3.26 -18.64
C LEU A 245 -8.11 3.36 -18.52
N ALA A 246 -8.61 4.22 -17.64
CA ALA A 246 -10.05 4.45 -17.50
C ALA A 246 -10.65 4.96 -18.81
N ASP A 247 -9.96 5.88 -19.49
CA ASP A 247 -10.36 6.47 -20.78
C ASP A 247 -10.48 5.41 -21.88
N SER A 248 -9.52 4.48 -21.94
CA SER A 248 -9.53 3.37 -22.91
C SER A 248 -10.65 2.33 -22.69
N LYS A 249 -11.39 2.43 -21.58
CA LYS A 249 -12.46 1.52 -21.18
C LYS A 249 -13.86 2.13 -21.29
N LEU A 250 -13.97 3.34 -21.84
CA LEU A 250 -15.24 4.01 -22.16
C LEU A 250 -15.75 3.64 -23.54
#